data_AF-A0A4R0DMR1-F1
#
_entry.id   AF-A0A4R0DMR1-F1
#
_cell.length_a   1.000
_cell.length_b   1.000
_cell.length_c   1.000
_cell.angle_alpha   90.00
_cell.angle_beta   90.00
_cell.angle_gamma   90.00
#
_symmetry.space_group_name_H-M   'P 1'
#
loop_
_entity.id
_entity.type
_entity.pdbx_description
1 polymer ?
#
loop_
_entity_poly.entity_id
_entity_poly.type
_entity_poly.pdbx_seq_one_letter_code
_entity_poly.pdbx_strand_id
1 'polypeptide(L)'
;MTEQYLNIAITGLSIHHSEELKTQLRNLIPQEYKIKWSTAADPSIDCLFIHENFYETDGIQKIIQSRNFPWLKITKNNNNENIIQENTLSLPIINPQNFSDWILQHLLKASLENSNEHIFEINPKKTPYKLEYFSKMLDKEHNSKLHLFDTLGTIAIIDVKKNIAWLNTEREQAFTDSGFGYDIASTSSFMKVSRKQTYLLNDWLWQFFWDSPLFLKEIAPEDGHFKLHMWPKPSQDLDRKVIFQLSSCFIQGGKVSKIATQLNIPLETVQRFIAANIAANNLSRINIWDKHFNPPEAPVTTEDSGFIKSFFGKLRKKLGI
;
A
#
# COMPACT_ATOMS: atom_id res chain seq x y z
N MET A 1 -5.95 -14.50 29.05
CA MET A 1 -6.66 -13.42 28.31
C MET A 1 -7.94 -14.04 27.77
N THR A 2 -9.09 -13.50 28.14
CA THR A 2 -10.41 -13.98 27.70
C THR A 2 -10.62 -13.59 26.24
N GLU A 3 -10.78 -14.56 25.34
CA GLU A 3 -11.11 -14.27 23.93
C GLU A 3 -12.44 -13.51 23.86
N GLN A 4 -12.41 -12.28 23.35
CA GLN A 4 -13.62 -11.49 23.13
C GLN A 4 -14.19 -11.84 21.76
N TYR A 5 -15.46 -12.25 21.75
CA TYR A 5 -16.16 -12.63 20.53
C TYR A 5 -17.13 -11.52 20.15
N LEU A 6 -17.25 -11.30 18.85
CA LEU A 6 -18.16 -10.33 18.29
C LEU A 6 -19.06 -11.00 17.26
N ASN A 7 -20.34 -11.13 17.56
CA ASN A 7 -21.34 -11.78 16.73
C ASN A 7 -21.94 -10.76 15.75
N ILE A 8 -21.53 -10.81 14.49
CA ILE A 8 -22.01 -9.90 13.44
C ILE A 8 -22.94 -10.66 12.50
N ALA A 9 -24.10 -10.07 12.21
CA ALA A 9 -25.03 -10.57 11.20
C ALA A 9 -25.07 -9.64 9.97
N ILE A 10 -25.16 -10.24 8.78
CA ILE A 10 -25.31 -9.52 7.50
C ILE A 10 -26.51 -10.09 6.78
N THR A 11 -27.50 -9.25 6.44
CA THR A 11 -28.76 -9.68 5.81
C THR A 11 -29.04 -8.92 4.52
N GLY A 12 -29.51 -9.64 3.50
CA GLY A 12 -30.03 -9.04 2.27
C GLY A 12 -28.98 -8.59 1.26
N LEU A 13 -27.68 -8.80 1.54
CA LEU A 13 -26.60 -8.56 0.58
C LEU A 13 -26.40 -9.77 -0.34
N SER A 14 -25.95 -9.50 -1.57
CA SER A 14 -25.42 -10.55 -2.45
C SER A 14 -24.20 -11.22 -1.82
N ILE A 15 -23.90 -12.46 -2.20
CA ILE A 15 -22.72 -13.20 -1.71
C ILE A 15 -21.45 -12.37 -1.89
N HIS A 16 -21.29 -11.73 -3.05
CA HIS A 16 -20.14 -10.87 -3.35
C HIS A 16 -20.02 -9.66 -2.41
N HIS A 17 -21.10 -8.89 -2.21
CA HIS A 17 -21.06 -7.72 -1.31
C HIS A 17 -20.94 -8.11 0.17
N SER A 18 -21.49 -9.27 0.53
CA SER A 18 -21.34 -9.83 1.87
C SER A 18 -19.88 -10.18 2.16
N GLU A 19 -19.19 -10.90 1.26
CA GLU A 19 -17.78 -11.25 1.45
C GLU A 19 -16.86 -10.03 1.44
N GLU A 20 -17.15 -9.02 0.61
CA GLU A 20 -16.42 -7.74 0.62
C GLU A 20 -16.54 -7.05 1.99
N LEU A 21 -17.77 -6.87 2.50
CA LEU A 21 -18.01 -6.26 3.80
C LEU A 21 -17.38 -7.08 4.95
N LYS A 22 -17.45 -8.41 4.90
CA LYS A 22 -16.79 -9.29 5.87
C LYS A 22 -15.28 -9.09 5.88
N THR A 23 -14.68 -8.92 4.71
CA THR A 23 -13.25 -8.68 4.56
C THR A 23 -12.87 -7.34 5.16
N GLN A 24 -13.63 -6.29 4.88
CA GLN A 24 -13.40 -4.97 5.46
C GLN A 24 -13.55 -4.97 6.99
N LEU A 25 -14.59 -5.60 7.52
CA LEU A 25 -14.80 -5.74 8.97
C LEU A 25 -13.65 -6.48 9.66
N ARG A 26 -13.11 -7.54 9.03
CA ARG A 26 -11.95 -8.27 9.55
C ARG A 26 -10.67 -7.43 9.58
N ASN A 27 -10.54 -6.49 8.65
CA ASN A 27 -9.38 -5.59 8.60
C ASN A 27 -9.50 -4.43 9.59
N LEU A 28 -10.72 -3.94 9.84
CA LEU A 28 -10.98 -2.81 10.75
C LEU A 28 -11.03 -3.22 12.22
N ILE A 29 -11.56 -4.40 12.54
CA ILE A 29 -11.70 -4.86 13.92
C ILE A 29 -10.36 -5.40 14.43
N PRO A 30 -9.87 -4.98 15.62
CA PRO A 30 -8.61 -5.47 16.18
C PRO A 30 -8.60 -7.00 16.34
N GLN A 31 -7.46 -7.64 16.09
CA GLN A 31 -7.32 -9.11 16.15
C GLN A 31 -7.59 -9.75 17.53
N GLU A 32 -7.70 -8.92 18.57
CA GLU A 32 -8.11 -9.33 19.92
C GLU A 32 -9.60 -9.75 19.97
N TYR A 33 -10.38 -9.31 18.99
CA TYR A 33 -11.78 -9.68 18.80
C TYR A 33 -11.91 -10.74 17.69
N LYS A 34 -12.54 -11.88 18.01
CA LYS A 34 -12.90 -12.88 17.01
C LYS A 34 -14.31 -12.62 16.49
N ILE A 35 -14.41 -12.29 15.20
CA ILE A 35 -15.70 -12.11 14.53
C ILE A 35 -16.37 -13.47 14.28
N LYS A 36 -17.58 -13.64 14.80
CA LYS A 36 -18.48 -14.75 14.51
C LYS A 36 -19.60 -14.27 13.60
N TRP A 37 -19.67 -14.83 12.41
CA TRP A 37 -20.77 -14.55 11.48
C TRP A 37 -22.01 -15.31 11.92
N SER A 38 -23.05 -14.59 12.29
CA SER A 38 -24.31 -15.12 12.80
C SER A 38 -25.49 -14.69 11.92
N THR A 39 -26.68 -15.19 12.23
CA THR A 39 -27.91 -14.81 11.52
C THR A 39 -28.63 -13.71 12.28
N ALA A 40 -29.45 -12.89 11.60
CA ALA A 40 -30.22 -11.83 12.26
C ALA A 40 -31.18 -12.34 13.35
N ALA A 41 -31.56 -13.62 13.31
CA ALA A 41 -32.41 -14.26 14.32
C ALA A 41 -31.65 -14.63 15.61
N ASP A 42 -30.31 -14.68 15.56
CA ASP A 42 -29.48 -15.10 16.70
C ASP A 42 -29.68 -14.13 17.89
N PRO A 43 -30.06 -14.61 19.08
CA PRO A 43 -30.22 -13.79 20.28
C PRO A 43 -28.96 -13.04 20.72
N SER A 44 -27.78 -13.52 20.32
CA SER A 44 -26.47 -13.04 20.77
C SER A 44 -25.78 -12.08 19.79
N ILE A 45 -26.50 -11.55 18.78
CA ILE A 45 -25.91 -10.59 17.84
C ILE A 45 -25.49 -9.30 18.54
N ASP A 46 -24.26 -8.87 18.23
CA ASP A 46 -23.67 -7.62 18.70
C ASP A 46 -23.83 -6.51 17.65
N CYS A 47 -23.96 -6.86 16.37
CA CYS A 47 -24.14 -5.88 15.29
C CYS A 47 -24.87 -6.48 14.08
N LEU A 48 -25.66 -5.66 13.39
CA LEU A 48 -26.43 -6.07 12.22
C LEU A 48 -26.26 -5.12 11.03
N PHE A 49 -25.89 -5.68 9.89
CA PHE A 49 -25.81 -5.00 8.60
C PHE A 49 -26.95 -5.43 7.68
N ILE A 50 -27.73 -4.49 7.15
CA ILE A 50 -28.99 -4.78 6.47
C ILE A 50 -29.04 -4.06 5.13
N HIS A 51 -29.20 -4.78 4.02
CA HIS A 51 -29.46 -4.12 2.74
C HIS A 51 -30.80 -3.36 2.76
N GLU A 52 -30.85 -2.18 2.14
CA GLU A 52 -32.00 -1.26 2.15
C GLU A 52 -33.35 -1.93 1.83
N ASN A 53 -33.38 -2.82 0.82
CA ASN A 53 -34.58 -3.58 0.45
C ASN A 53 -35.19 -4.44 1.57
N PHE A 54 -34.40 -4.79 2.59
CA PHE A 54 -34.84 -5.63 3.71
C PHE A 54 -35.07 -4.83 4.99
N TYR A 55 -34.68 -3.55 5.02
CA TYR A 55 -34.81 -2.70 6.19
C TYR A 55 -36.27 -2.53 6.63
N GLU A 56 -37.19 -2.30 5.69
CA GLU A 56 -38.61 -2.08 5.98
C GLU A 56 -39.40 -3.37 6.27
N THR A 57 -38.76 -4.54 6.30
CA THR A 57 -39.47 -5.79 6.55
C THR A 57 -39.85 -5.92 8.02
N ASP A 58 -41.07 -6.38 8.31
CA ASP A 58 -41.60 -6.57 9.67
C ASP A 58 -40.65 -7.39 10.57
N GLY A 59 -39.99 -8.39 9.99
CA GLY A 59 -39.03 -9.21 10.72
C GLY A 59 -37.81 -8.43 11.21
N ILE A 60 -37.21 -7.61 10.34
CA ILE A 60 -36.03 -6.81 10.67
C ILE A 60 -36.38 -5.63 11.58
N GLN A 61 -37.50 -4.94 11.31
CA GLN A 61 -37.97 -3.85 12.17
C GLN A 61 -38.26 -4.33 13.59
N LYS A 62 -38.88 -5.51 13.76
CA LYS A 62 -39.07 -6.12 15.08
C LYS A 62 -37.74 -6.42 15.77
N ILE A 63 -36.73 -6.92 15.06
CA ILE A 63 -35.42 -7.23 15.65
C ILE A 63 -34.70 -5.95 16.12
N ILE A 64 -34.72 -4.89 15.29
CA ILE A 64 -34.12 -3.59 15.63
C ILE A 64 -34.83 -2.92 16.81
N GLN A 65 -36.16 -2.96 16.84
CA GLN A 65 -36.95 -2.30 17.90
C GLN A 65 -36.94 -3.07 19.23
N SER A 66 -36.84 -4.41 19.17
CA SER A 66 -36.88 -5.25 20.38
C SER A 66 -35.54 -5.39 21.09
N ARG A 67 -34.42 -5.00 20.47
CA ARG A 67 -33.08 -5.20 21.03
C ARG A 67 -32.21 -3.97 20.84
N ASN A 68 -31.44 -3.64 21.88
CA ASN A 68 -30.54 -2.49 21.87
C ASN A 68 -29.14 -2.90 21.42
N PHE A 69 -28.91 -2.93 20.11
CA PHE A 69 -27.59 -3.20 19.50
C PHE A 69 -27.36 -2.28 18.29
N PRO A 70 -26.10 -1.97 17.93
CA PRO A 70 -25.77 -1.13 16.78
C PRO A 70 -26.09 -1.82 15.45
N TRP A 71 -26.69 -1.08 14.51
CA TRP A 71 -27.02 -1.58 13.18
C TRP A 71 -26.73 -0.54 12.10
N LEU A 72 -26.44 -1.02 10.89
CA LEU A 72 -26.25 -0.19 9.70
C LEU A 72 -27.13 -0.69 8.54
N LYS A 73 -27.89 0.22 7.96
CA LYS A 73 -28.59 0.04 6.69
C LYS A 73 -27.59 0.27 5.55
N ILE A 74 -27.57 -0.63 4.58
CA ILE A 74 -26.65 -0.61 3.45
C ILE A 74 -27.43 -0.26 2.18
N THR A 75 -27.09 0.86 1.56
CA THR A 75 -27.77 1.40 0.38
C THR A 75 -26.89 1.32 -0.86
N LYS A 76 -27.47 1.07 -2.03
CA LYS A 76 -26.77 1.18 -3.33
C LYS A 76 -27.10 2.53 -3.96
N ASN A 77 -26.67 3.62 -3.35
CA ASN A 77 -26.93 4.94 -3.91
C ASN A 77 -25.62 5.67 -4.26
N ASN A 78 -25.50 6.06 -5.53
CA ASN A 78 -24.36 6.82 -6.08
C ASN A 78 -24.46 8.33 -5.79
N ASN A 79 -25.40 8.76 -4.94
CA ASN A 79 -25.47 10.15 -4.53
C ASN A 79 -24.34 10.39 -3.53
N ASN A 80 -23.39 11.21 -3.98
CA ASN A 80 -22.13 11.60 -3.32
C ASN A 80 -22.34 12.32 -1.97
N GLU A 81 -22.89 11.64 -0.97
CA GLU A 81 -22.86 12.10 0.40
C GLU A 81 -22.19 11.02 1.26
N ASN A 82 -20.86 11.16 1.32
CA ASN A 82 -19.90 10.37 2.11
C ASN A 82 -20.04 10.63 3.62
N ILE A 83 -21.25 10.49 4.17
CA ILE A 83 -21.53 10.70 5.59
C ILE A 83 -22.44 9.55 6.04
N ILE A 84 -22.07 8.87 7.14
CA ILE A 84 -23.01 7.97 7.83
C ILE A 84 -24.07 8.88 8.46
N GLN A 85 -25.09 9.23 7.68
CA GLN A 85 -26.28 9.90 8.18
C GLN A 85 -27.28 8.82 8.60
N GLU A 86 -27.73 8.89 9.86
CA GLU A 86 -28.84 8.07 10.38
C GLU A 86 -28.67 6.55 10.16
N ASN A 87 -27.51 6.00 10.55
CA ASN A 87 -27.20 4.56 10.42
C ASN A 87 -27.25 4.02 8.99
N THR A 88 -26.96 4.84 7.98
CA THR A 88 -26.93 4.41 6.58
C THR A 88 -25.50 4.42 6.02
N LEU A 89 -25.10 3.31 5.38
CA LEU A 89 -23.81 3.09 4.74
C LEU A 89 -24.02 2.83 3.25
N SER A 90 -23.58 3.75 2.40
CA SER A 90 -23.63 3.57 0.95
C SER A 90 -22.48 2.70 0.44
N LEU A 91 -22.78 1.76 -0.46
CA LEU A 91 -21.77 1.01 -1.21
C LEU A 91 -21.55 1.64 -2.60
N PRO A 92 -20.31 1.69 -3.12
CA PRO A 92 -19.06 1.26 -2.46
C PRO A 92 -18.62 2.24 -1.35
N ILE A 93 -17.89 1.74 -0.36
CA ILE A 93 -17.39 2.56 0.75
C ILE A 93 -16.21 3.38 0.23
N ILE A 94 -16.46 4.65 -0.09
CA ILE A 94 -15.48 5.55 -0.69
C ILE A 94 -14.57 6.19 0.39
N ASN A 95 -15.03 6.30 1.65
CA ASN A 95 -14.24 6.79 2.78
C ASN A 95 -14.24 5.80 3.96
N PRO A 96 -13.16 5.02 4.17
CA PRO A 96 -13.09 4.01 5.24
C PRO A 96 -12.95 4.62 6.65
N GLN A 97 -12.60 5.90 6.79
CA GLN A 97 -12.44 6.54 8.10
C GLN A 97 -13.76 6.64 8.84
N ASN A 98 -14.82 7.11 8.18
CA ASN A 98 -16.16 7.22 8.80
C ASN A 98 -16.71 5.85 9.24
N PHE A 99 -16.45 4.81 8.44
CA PHE A 99 -16.84 3.45 8.77
C PHE A 99 -16.03 2.87 9.93
N SER A 100 -14.72 3.13 9.95
CA SER A 100 -13.84 2.76 11.06
C SER A 100 -14.25 3.43 12.37
N ASP A 101 -14.53 4.74 12.33
CA ASP A 101 -14.94 5.52 13.50
C ASP A 101 -16.28 5.01 14.04
N TRP A 102 -17.23 4.69 13.17
CA TRP A 102 -18.51 4.10 13.58
C TRP A 102 -18.31 2.76 14.28
N ILE A 103 -17.46 1.87 13.74
CA ILE A 103 -17.14 0.57 14.37
C ILE A 103 -16.49 0.78 15.74
N LEU A 104 -15.51 1.68 15.85
CA LEU A 104 -14.82 1.93 17.12
C LEU A 104 -15.76 2.50 18.19
N GLN A 105 -16.63 3.43 17.80
CA GLN A 105 -17.60 4.07 18.71
C GLN A 105 -18.73 3.14 19.13
N HIS A 106 -19.40 2.48 18.17
CA HIS A 106 -20.67 1.80 18.40
C HIS A 106 -20.50 0.33 18.74
N LEU A 107 -19.46 -0.32 18.21
CA LEU A 107 -19.23 -1.75 18.36
C LEU A 107 -18.23 -2.06 19.48
N LEU A 108 -17.16 -1.27 19.57
CA LEU A 108 -16.07 -1.48 20.51
C LEU A 108 -16.17 -0.58 21.76
N LYS A 109 -17.12 0.37 21.78
CA LYS A 109 -17.36 1.33 22.88
C LYS A 109 -16.07 2.00 23.37
N ALA A 110 -15.13 2.28 22.46
CA ALA A 110 -13.93 3.01 22.79
C ALA A 110 -14.32 4.47 23.09
N SER A 111 -14.04 4.94 24.31
CA SER A 111 -14.23 6.37 24.65
C SER A 111 -13.28 7.20 23.79
N LEU A 112 -13.84 8.09 22.97
CA LEU A 112 -13.10 9.10 22.19
C LEU A 112 -12.79 10.36 23.01
N GLU A 113 -12.87 10.30 24.34
CA GLU A 113 -12.43 11.39 25.21
C GLU A 113 -10.93 11.29 25.45
N ASN A 114 -10.16 11.73 24.44
CA ASN A 114 -8.89 12.44 24.57
C ASN A 114 -8.30 12.64 23.17
N SER A 115 -8.92 13.58 22.44
CA SER A 115 -8.32 14.24 21.29
C SER A 115 -7.21 15.20 21.75
N ASN A 116 -6.08 14.63 22.17
CA ASN A 116 -4.79 15.29 22.04
C ASN A 116 -4.05 14.55 20.93
N GLU A 117 -3.76 15.26 19.85
CA GLU A 117 -2.81 14.92 18.77
C GLU A 117 -2.19 13.52 18.89
N HIS A 118 -2.98 12.49 18.61
CA HIS A 118 -2.42 11.20 18.25
C HIS A 118 -1.96 11.37 16.81
N ILE A 119 -0.78 11.98 16.66
CA ILE A 119 0.19 11.54 15.66
C ILE A 119 0.05 10.02 15.64
N PHE A 120 -0.33 9.48 14.48
CA PHE A 120 -0.27 8.04 14.24
C PHE A 120 1.16 7.61 14.53
N GLU A 121 1.45 7.23 15.77
CA GLU A 121 2.56 6.34 16.06
C GLU A 121 2.16 5.04 15.36
N ILE A 122 2.71 4.90 14.15
CA ILE A 122 2.75 3.67 13.40
C ILE A 122 3.41 2.68 14.35
N ASN A 123 2.58 1.99 15.11
CA ASN A 123 2.97 0.84 15.90
C ASN A 123 3.59 -0.11 14.87
N PRO A 124 4.89 -0.45 14.95
CA PRO A 124 5.58 -1.23 13.93
C PRO A 124 5.14 -2.70 14.02
N LYS A 125 3.87 -2.97 13.77
CA LYS A 125 3.34 -4.30 13.54
C LYS A 125 3.83 -4.71 12.15
N LYS A 126 4.90 -5.50 12.13
CA LYS A 126 5.51 -6.22 10.99
C LYS A 126 4.67 -6.13 9.71
N THR A 127 4.88 -5.09 8.91
CA THR A 127 4.34 -5.03 7.56
C THR A 127 4.96 -6.19 6.75
N PRO A 128 4.19 -6.86 5.88
CA PRO A 128 4.73 -7.95 5.06
C PRO A 128 5.72 -7.45 4.00
N TYR A 129 5.74 -6.14 3.74
CA TYR A 129 6.44 -5.45 2.65
C TYR A 129 7.94 -5.32 2.86
N LYS A 130 8.61 -6.45 3.09
CA LYS A 130 10.07 -6.54 3.08
C LYS A 130 10.57 -6.92 1.69
N LEU A 131 11.88 -6.87 1.51
CA LEU A 131 12.54 -7.29 0.26
C LEU A 131 12.05 -8.67 -0.19
N GLU A 132 11.88 -9.63 0.73
CA GLU A 132 11.44 -10.98 0.40
C GLU A 132 10.04 -11.04 -0.21
N TYR A 133 9.14 -10.11 0.15
CA TYR A 133 7.79 -10.04 -0.41
C TYR A 133 7.84 -9.66 -1.90
N PHE A 134 8.59 -8.62 -2.23
CA PHE A 134 8.75 -8.16 -3.62
C PHE A 134 9.60 -9.11 -4.45
N SER A 135 10.63 -9.73 -3.86
CA SER A 135 11.40 -10.78 -4.52
C SER A 135 10.52 -12.00 -4.85
N LYS A 136 9.62 -12.40 -3.95
CA LYS A 136 8.63 -13.45 -4.22
C LYS A 136 7.62 -13.06 -5.28
N MET A 137 7.12 -11.82 -5.27
CA MET A 137 6.21 -11.30 -6.30
C MET A 137 6.85 -11.35 -7.69
N LEU A 138 8.11 -10.92 -7.79
CA LEU A 138 8.85 -10.79 -9.05
C LEU A 138 9.70 -12.02 -9.41
N ASP A 139 9.42 -13.16 -8.78
CA ASP A 139 10.05 -14.43 -9.09
C ASP A 139 9.57 -14.96 -10.46
N LYS A 140 10.49 -14.94 -11.44
CA LYS A 140 10.23 -15.38 -12.82
C LYS A 140 10.04 -16.89 -12.95
N GLU A 141 10.51 -17.70 -12.00
CA GLU A 141 10.38 -19.15 -12.08
C GLU A 141 8.97 -19.58 -11.69
N HIS A 142 8.48 -19.02 -10.59
CA HIS A 142 7.22 -19.42 -9.97
C HIS A 142 6.02 -18.59 -10.43
N ASN A 143 6.21 -17.32 -10.78
CA ASN A 143 5.11 -16.46 -11.20
C ASN A 143 5.10 -16.26 -12.71
N SER A 144 3.89 -16.22 -13.28
CA SER A 144 3.68 -15.86 -14.68
C SER A 144 2.94 -14.55 -14.78
N LYS A 145 1.63 -14.57 -14.59
CA LYS A 145 0.77 -13.39 -14.61
C LYS A 145 0.17 -13.15 -13.24
N LEU A 146 0.39 -11.96 -12.70
CA LEU A 146 -0.12 -11.55 -11.40
C LEU A 146 -1.06 -10.38 -11.57
N HIS A 147 -2.13 -10.36 -10.79
CA HIS A 147 -3.01 -9.21 -10.64
C HIS A 147 -2.52 -8.44 -9.41
N LEU A 148 -2.18 -7.16 -9.62
CA LEU A 148 -1.82 -6.21 -8.58
C LEU A 148 -3.04 -5.39 -8.20
N PHE A 149 -3.27 -5.25 -6.89
CA PHE A 149 -4.41 -4.52 -6.35
C PHE A 149 -4.05 -3.80 -5.06
N ASP A 150 -4.90 -2.87 -4.66
CA ASP A 150 -4.90 -2.25 -3.34
C ASP A 150 -6.33 -1.97 -2.88
N THR A 151 -6.50 -1.11 -1.88
CA THR A 151 -7.82 -0.73 -1.33
C THR A 151 -8.74 -0.09 -2.37
N LEU A 152 -8.19 0.48 -3.43
CA LEU A 152 -8.93 1.11 -4.53
C LEU A 152 -9.23 0.14 -5.68
N GLY A 153 -8.85 -1.12 -5.53
CA GLY A 153 -9.11 -2.19 -6.48
C GLY A 153 -7.93 -2.46 -7.41
N THR A 154 -8.22 -2.82 -8.67
CA THR A 154 -7.19 -3.29 -9.60
C THR A 154 -6.26 -2.15 -10.01
N ILE A 155 -4.95 -2.36 -9.77
CA ILE A 155 -3.87 -1.49 -10.24
C ILE A 155 -3.48 -1.91 -11.66
N ALA A 156 -3.07 -3.18 -11.81
CA ALA A 156 -2.50 -3.70 -13.05
C ALA A 156 -2.54 -5.22 -13.09
N ILE A 157 -2.31 -5.78 -14.27
CA ILE A 157 -1.85 -7.16 -14.45
C ILE A 157 -0.43 -7.11 -14.98
N ILE A 158 0.46 -7.88 -14.36
CA ILE A 158 1.86 -7.98 -14.76
C ILE A 158 2.15 -9.37 -15.29
N ASP A 159 3.00 -9.46 -16.32
CA ASP A 159 3.64 -10.70 -16.77
C ASP A 159 5.13 -10.62 -16.41
N VAL A 160 5.49 -11.29 -15.31
CA VAL A 160 6.83 -11.22 -14.71
C VAL A 160 7.88 -11.83 -15.65
N LYS A 161 7.52 -12.91 -16.35
CA LYS A 161 8.40 -13.60 -17.31
C LYS A 161 8.70 -12.73 -18.52
N LYS A 162 7.69 -12.03 -19.03
CA LYS A 162 7.83 -11.14 -20.19
C LYS A 162 8.27 -9.73 -19.84
N ASN A 163 8.34 -9.37 -18.56
CA ASN A 163 8.65 -8.03 -18.09
C ASN A 163 7.65 -6.98 -18.61
N ILE A 164 6.35 -7.31 -18.61
CA ILE A 164 5.27 -6.47 -19.15
C ILE A 164 4.24 -6.16 -18.06
N ALA A 165 3.68 -4.95 -18.08
CA ALA A 165 2.50 -4.56 -17.30
C ALA A 165 1.37 -4.06 -18.21
N TRP A 166 0.13 -4.41 -17.85
CA TRP A 166 -1.12 -3.90 -18.39
C TRP A 166 -1.86 -3.16 -17.27
N LEU A 167 -2.12 -1.87 -17.47
CA LEU A 167 -2.66 -1.02 -16.42
C LEU A 167 -4.18 -0.96 -16.47
N ASN A 168 -4.79 -0.73 -15.31
CA ASN A 168 -6.18 -0.32 -15.25
C ASN A 168 -6.30 1.15 -15.70
N THR A 169 -6.97 1.39 -16.82
CA THR A 169 -7.15 2.73 -17.39
C THR A 169 -8.28 3.53 -16.75
N GLU A 170 -9.15 2.87 -15.98
CA GLU A 170 -10.25 3.51 -15.27
C GLU A 170 -9.80 4.09 -13.93
N ARG A 171 -8.56 3.80 -13.51
CA ARG A 171 -7.99 4.27 -12.26
C ARG A 171 -7.43 5.69 -12.45
N GLU A 172 -7.96 6.63 -11.68
CA GLU A 172 -7.49 8.03 -11.68
C GLU A 172 -6.16 8.20 -10.93
N GLN A 173 -5.87 7.35 -9.93
CA GLN A 173 -4.70 7.46 -9.08
C GLN A 173 -3.55 6.56 -9.54
N ALA A 174 -2.36 7.14 -9.74
CA ALA A 174 -1.16 6.45 -10.20
C ALA A 174 -0.28 5.89 -9.06
N PHE A 175 -0.77 5.89 -7.82
CA PHE A 175 -0.05 5.46 -6.61
C PHE A 175 -0.86 4.46 -5.77
N THR A 176 -0.22 3.86 -4.77
CA THR A 176 -0.82 2.91 -3.82
C THR A 176 -0.70 3.36 -2.38
N ASP A 177 -1.52 2.75 -1.52
CA ASP A 177 -1.52 2.92 -0.06
C ASP A 177 -0.94 1.68 0.64
N SER A 178 -1.16 1.57 1.95
CA SER A 178 -0.72 0.44 2.78
C SER A 178 -1.42 -0.89 2.46
N GLY A 179 -2.36 -0.92 1.51
CA GLY A 179 -3.13 -2.10 1.11
C GLY A 179 -2.60 -2.85 -0.11
N PHE A 180 -1.40 -2.51 -0.60
CA PHE A 180 -0.82 -3.16 -1.77
C PHE A 180 -0.78 -4.70 -1.65
N GLY A 181 -1.29 -5.38 -2.66
CA GLY A 181 -1.41 -6.84 -2.72
C GLY A 181 -1.21 -7.39 -4.12
N TYR A 182 -0.95 -8.69 -4.19
CA TYR A 182 -0.92 -9.42 -5.46
C TYR A 182 -1.47 -10.84 -5.33
N ASP A 183 -2.07 -11.32 -6.41
CA ASP A 183 -2.55 -12.70 -6.57
C ASP A 183 -2.38 -13.19 -8.01
N ILE A 184 -2.72 -14.45 -8.28
CA ILE A 184 -2.64 -15.03 -9.63
C ILE A 184 -3.72 -14.39 -10.49
N ALA A 185 -3.34 -13.86 -11.65
CA ALA A 185 -4.28 -13.18 -12.53
C ALA A 185 -5.33 -14.17 -13.08
N SER A 186 -6.60 -13.84 -12.88
CA SER A 186 -7.73 -14.60 -13.42
C SER A 186 -8.28 -13.99 -14.72
N THR A 187 -9.11 -14.72 -15.45
CA THR A 187 -9.79 -14.21 -16.65
C THR A 187 -10.62 -12.95 -16.37
N SER A 188 -11.25 -12.85 -15.19
CA SER A 188 -12.02 -11.66 -14.81
C SER A 188 -11.11 -10.48 -14.47
N SER A 189 -9.93 -10.70 -13.91
CA SER A 189 -8.92 -9.64 -13.71
C SER A 189 -8.55 -9.00 -15.05
N PHE A 190 -8.42 -9.77 -16.14
CA PHE A 190 -8.07 -9.25 -17.47
C PHE A 190 -9.11 -8.32 -18.09
N MET A 191 -10.36 -8.38 -17.62
CA MET A 191 -11.41 -7.46 -18.06
C MET A 191 -11.26 -6.07 -17.45
N LYS A 192 -10.47 -5.92 -16.38
CA LYS A 192 -10.26 -4.67 -15.63
C LYS A 192 -9.03 -3.88 -16.09
N VAL A 193 -8.31 -4.36 -17.11
CA VAL A 193 -7.08 -3.71 -17.60
C VAL A 193 -7.09 -3.58 -19.12
N SER A 194 -6.44 -2.54 -19.63
CA SER A 194 -6.30 -2.34 -21.07
C SER A 194 -5.10 -3.13 -21.59
N ARG A 195 -5.35 -4.08 -22.50
CA ARG A 195 -4.30 -4.81 -23.22
C ARG A 195 -3.78 -4.08 -24.46
N LYS A 196 -4.37 -2.93 -24.81
CA LYS A 196 -3.96 -2.13 -25.98
C LYS A 196 -2.61 -1.46 -25.77
N GLN A 197 -2.29 -1.11 -24.53
CA GLN A 197 -1.04 -0.47 -24.16
C GLN A 197 -0.27 -1.36 -23.18
N THR A 198 1.01 -1.53 -23.47
CA THR A 198 1.94 -2.33 -22.66
C THR A 198 3.04 -1.44 -22.12
N TYR A 199 3.41 -1.71 -20.87
CA TYR A 199 4.50 -1.00 -20.20
C TYR A 199 5.60 -1.98 -19.84
N LEU A 200 6.85 -1.50 -19.83
CA LEU A 200 7.96 -2.28 -19.28
C LEU A 200 7.78 -2.38 -17.77
N LEU A 201 7.65 -3.61 -17.26
CA LEU A 201 7.26 -3.87 -15.87
C LEU A 201 8.19 -3.17 -14.88
N ASN A 202 9.52 -3.32 -15.03
CA ASN A 202 10.48 -2.73 -14.11
C ASN A 202 10.43 -1.19 -14.08
N ASP A 203 10.32 -0.55 -15.25
CA ASP A 203 10.28 0.91 -15.35
C ASP A 203 8.97 1.44 -14.73
N TRP A 204 7.85 0.77 -15.04
CA TRP A 204 6.55 1.14 -14.49
C TRP A 204 6.45 0.91 -12.97
N LEU A 205 6.86 -0.25 -12.46
CA LEU A 205 6.81 -0.55 -11.02
C LEU A 205 7.64 0.44 -10.21
N TRP A 206 8.84 0.77 -10.69
CA TRP A 206 9.68 1.73 -9.99
C TRP A 206 8.99 3.10 -9.90
N GLN A 207 8.41 3.58 -11.00
CA GLN A 207 7.67 4.84 -11.00
C GLN A 207 6.42 4.78 -10.11
N PHE A 208 5.65 3.70 -10.20
CA PHE A 208 4.45 3.47 -9.40
C PHE A 208 4.74 3.56 -7.90
N PHE A 209 5.79 2.89 -7.44
CA PHE A 209 6.18 2.95 -6.03
C PHE A 209 6.80 4.30 -5.67
N TRP A 210 7.60 4.92 -6.55
CA TRP A 210 8.14 6.25 -6.32
C TRP A 210 7.05 7.31 -6.09
N ASP A 211 5.94 7.19 -6.82
CA ASP A 211 4.76 8.05 -6.68
C ASP A 211 3.88 7.70 -5.46
N SER A 212 4.27 6.69 -4.67
CA SER A 212 3.55 6.20 -3.48
C SER A 212 4.30 6.51 -2.17
N PRO A 213 4.51 7.79 -1.79
CA PRO A 213 5.39 8.17 -0.69
C PRO A 213 4.92 7.67 0.68
N LEU A 214 3.60 7.55 0.90
CA LEU A 214 3.05 7.03 2.16
C LEU A 214 3.39 5.55 2.35
N PHE A 215 3.18 4.74 1.30
CA PHE A 215 3.58 3.34 1.29
C PHE A 215 5.09 3.17 1.47
N LEU A 216 5.89 3.98 0.78
CA LEU A 216 7.35 3.89 0.89
C LEU A 216 7.86 4.22 2.29
N LYS A 217 7.18 5.09 3.03
CA LYS A 217 7.57 5.42 4.41
C LYS A 217 7.48 4.21 5.36
N GLU A 218 6.57 3.28 5.10
CA GLU A 218 6.40 2.07 5.92
C GLU A 218 7.51 1.03 5.70
N ILE A 219 8.15 1.05 4.53
CA ILE A 219 9.13 0.04 4.11
C ILE A 219 10.56 0.60 4.03
N ALA A 220 10.70 1.92 4.14
CA ALA A 220 11.98 2.60 4.05
C ALA A 220 12.93 2.11 5.14
N PRO A 221 14.12 1.60 4.78
CA PRO A 221 15.09 1.20 5.79
C PRO A 221 15.65 2.46 6.48
N GLU A 222 15.85 2.37 7.80
CA GLU A 222 16.49 3.45 8.57
C GLU A 222 17.88 3.78 8.01
N ASP A 223 18.71 2.76 7.77
CA ASP A 223 20.05 2.90 7.20
C ASP A 223 20.54 1.55 6.65
N GLY A 224 21.65 1.56 5.92
CA GLY A 224 22.29 0.34 5.42
C GLY A 224 23.15 0.56 4.20
N HIS A 225 23.81 -0.51 3.75
CA HIS A 225 24.59 -0.51 2.52
C HIS A 225 23.81 -1.26 1.44
N PHE A 226 23.60 -0.58 0.31
CA PHE A 226 22.81 -1.10 -0.79
C PHE A 226 23.53 -0.87 -2.12
N LYS A 227 23.28 -1.76 -3.07
CA LYS A 227 23.75 -1.64 -4.45
C LYS A 227 22.59 -1.83 -5.42
N LEU A 228 22.43 -0.89 -6.35
CA LEU A 228 21.45 -1.01 -7.43
C LEU A 228 21.87 -2.07 -8.45
N HIS A 229 20.88 -2.70 -9.07
CA HIS A 229 21.10 -3.55 -10.24
C HIS A 229 21.10 -2.71 -11.52
N MET A 230 20.15 -1.79 -11.66
CA MET A 230 20.00 -0.92 -12.83
C MET A 230 19.60 0.49 -12.42
N TRP A 231 19.79 1.44 -13.33
CA TRP A 231 19.32 2.82 -13.13
C TRP A 231 17.81 2.90 -13.36
N PRO A 232 17.03 3.42 -12.39
CA PRO A 232 15.64 3.74 -12.63
C PRO A 232 15.49 4.82 -13.71
N LYS A 233 14.39 4.74 -14.46
CA LYS A 233 14.04 5.66 -15.54
C LYS A 233 12.74 6.37 -15.20
N PRO A 234 12.80 7.47 -14.42
CA PRO A 234 11.59 8.22 -14.10
C PRO A 234 10.94 8.76 -15.36
N SER A 235 9.62 8.72 -15.41
CA SER A 235 8.84 9.28 -16.52
C SER A 235 8.64 10.79 -16.41
N GLN A 236 8.73 11.33 -15.18
CA GLN A 236 8.58 12.75 -14.86
C GLN A 236 9.93 13.43 -14.63
N ASP A 237 10.05 14.69 -15.05
CA ASP A 237 11.31 15.45 -14.93
C ASP A 237 11.56 16.03 -13.53
N LEU A 238 10.51 16.19 -12.69
CA LEU A 238 10.55 16.95 -11.43
C LEU A 238 11.65 16.48 -10.44
N ASP A 239 11.91 15.17 -10.38
CA ASP A 239 12.92 14.57 -9.47
C ASP A 239 14.12 13.95 -10.21
N ARG A 240 14.16 14.05 -11.54
CA ARG A 240 15.05 13.27 -12.40
C ARG A 240 16.54 13.48 -12.07
N LYS A 241 16.92 14.71 -11.74
CA LYS A 241 18.29 15.05 -11.33
C LYS A 241 18.69 14.31 -10.05
N VAL A 242 17.85 14.36 -9.02
CA VAL A 242 18.10 13.70 -7.72
C VAL A 242 18.15 12.20 -7.90
N ILE A 243 17.20 11.63 -8.66
CA ILE A 243 17.13 10.20 -8.97
C ILE A 243 18.43 9.72 -9.65
N PHE A 244 18.94 10.46 -10.64
CA PHE A 244 20.19 10.09 -11.31
C PHE A 244 21.43 10.28 -10.43
N GLN A 245 21.43 11.29 -9.55
CA GLN A 245 22.49 11.43 -8.55
C GLN A 245 22.56 10.23 -7.62
N LEU A 246 21.44 9.85 -7.03
CA LEU A 246 21.34 8.68 -6.17
C LEU A 246 21.69 7.39 -6.93
N SER A 247 21.21 7.26 -8.18
CA SER A 247 21.52 6.11 -9.03
C SER A 247 23.02 5.97 -9.29
N SER A 248 23.70 7.08 -9.56
CA SER A 248 25.14 7.10 -9.82
C SER A 248 25.98 6.67 -8.61
N CYS A 249 25.51 6.95 -7.40
CA CYS A 249 26.14 6.51 -6.16
C CYS A 249 25.82 5.04 -5.87
N PHE A 250 24.54 4.67 -5.82
CA PHE A 250 24.14 3.32 -5.41
C PHE A 250 24.43 2.24 -6.45
N ILE A 251 24.65 2.55 -7.73
CA ILE A 251 25.12 1.54 -8.69
C ILE A 251 26.53 0.99 -8.33
N GLN A 252 27.33 1.80 -7.61
CA GLN A 252 28.64 1.39 -7.09
C GLN A 252 28.54 0.68 -5.74
N GLY A 253 27.38 0.76 -5.10
CA GLY A 253 27.21 0.39 -3.70
C GLY A 253 27.50 1.58 -2.78
N GLY A 254 26.74 1.71 -1.70
CA GLY A 254 27.01 2.75 -0.71
C GLY A 254 26.08 2.74 0.49
N LYS A 255 26.51 3.44 1.54
CA LYS A 255 25.73 3.62 2.76
C LYS A 255 24.72 4.76 2.61
N VAL A 256 23.46 4.52 2.95
CA VAL A 256 22.37 5.52 2.85
C VAL A 256 22.75 6.82 3.54
N SER A 257 23.15 6.76 4.82
CA SER A 257 23.50 7.97 5.57
C SER A 257 24.68 8.75 4.98
N LYS A 258 25.72 8.04 4.49
CA LYS A 258 26.90 8.69 3.90
C LYS A 258 26.57 9.40 2.59
N ILE A 259 25.78 8.76 1.73
CA ILE A 259 25.37 9.34 0.44
C ILE A 259 24.48 10.58 0.67
N ALA A 260 23.56 10.52 1.65
CA ALA A 260 22.73 11.68 2.00
C ALA A 260 23.58 12.91 2.37
N THR A 261 24.58 12.73 3.25
CA THR A 261 25.51 13.80 3.65
C THR A 261 26.36 14.28 2.47
N GLN A 262 26.95 13.38 1.69
CA GLN A 262 27.85 13.73 0.59
C GLN A 262 27.15 14.51 -0.54
N LEU A 263 25.90 14.16 -0.83
CA LEU A 263 25.11 14.82 -1.88
C LEU A 263 24.31 16.02 -1.37
N ASN A 264 24.31 16.27 -0.05
CA ASN A 264 23.44 17.25 0.61
C ASN A 264 21.95 17.06 0.24
N ILE A 265 21.49 15.81 0.27
CA ILE A 265 20.10 15.41 0.00
C ILE A 265 19.46 14.99 1.34
N PRO A 266 18.20 15.36 1.62
CA PRO A 266 17.52 14.92 2.83
C PRO A 266 17.56 13.40 2.99
N LEU A 267 17.88 12.92 4.20
CA LEU A 267 18.00 11.48 4.48
C LEU A 267 16.74 10.73 4.08
N GLU A 268 15.56 11.29 4.38
CA GLU A 268 14.26 10.74 4.02
C GLU A 268 14.10 10.53 2.50
N THR A 269 14.61 11.46 1.67
CA THR A 269 14.59 11.32 0.20
C THR A 269 15.47 10.15 -0.26
N VAL A 270 16.63 9.96 0.36
CA VAL A 270 17.52 8.83 0.07
C VAL A 270 16.91 7.51 0.52
N GLN A 271 16.29 7.48 1.71
CA GLN A 271 15.58 6.32 2.24
C GLN A 271 14.39 5.95 1.34
N ARG A 272 13.59 6.93 0.89
CA ARG A 272 12.51 6.75 -0.09
C ARG A 272 13.02 6.16 -1.40
N PHE A 273 14.17 6.64 -1.88
CA PHE A 273 14.80 6.09 -3.10
C PHE A 273 15.18 4.62 -2.93
N ILE A 274 15.74 4.25 -1.77
CA ILE A 274 16.03 2.84 -1.48
C ILE A 274 14.74 2.02 -1.36
N ALA A 275 13.73 2.54 -0.68
CA ALA A 275 12.42 1.90 -0.53
C ALA A 275 11.78 1.58 -1.91
N ALA A 276 11.78 2.54 -2.84
CA ALA A 276 11.25 2.34 -4.20
C ALA A 276 12.01 1.23 -4.95
N ASN A 277 13.33 1.16 -4.76
CA ASN A 277 14.16 0.11 -5.38
C ASN A 277 14.01 -1.25 -4.69
N ILE A 278 13.67 -1.30 -3.40
CA ILE A 278 13.27 -2.54 -2.72
C ILE A 278 11.95 -3.05 -3.34
N ALA A 279 10.95 -2.17 -3.45
CA ALA A 279 9.63 -2.52 -3.97
C ALA A 279 9.67 -2.97 -5.45
N ALA A 280 10.57 -2.37 -6.24
CA ALA A 280 10.84 -2.78 -7.63
C ALA A 280 11.83 -3.95 -7.76
N ASN A 281 12.32 -4.53 -6.66
CA ASN A 281 13.36 -5.58 -6.64
C ASN A 281 14.61 -5.23 -7.47
N ASN A 282 15.01 -3.95 -7.46
CA ASN A 282 16.10 -3.38 -8.26
C ASN A 282 17.38 -3.11 -7.43
N LEU A 283 17.50 -3.70 -6.24
CA LEU A 283 18.71 -3.60 -5.43
C LEU A 283 18.99 -4.85 -4.61
N SER A 284 20.21 -4.91 -4.08
CA SER A 284 20.65 -5.87 -3.08
C SER A 284 21.29 -5.16 -1.89
N ARG A 285 21.18 -5.78 -0.72
CA ARG A 285 21.95 -5.37 0.46
C ARG A 285 23.36 -5.92 0.32
N ILE A 286 24.37 -5.09 0.57
CA ILE A 286 25.79 -5.48 0.49
C ILE A 286 26.43 -5.45 1.87
N ASN A 287 27.36 -6.37 2.13
CA ASN A 287 28.16 -6.34 3.35
C ASN A 287 29.41 -5.47 3.16
N ILE A 288 29.83 -4.81 4.24
CA ILE A 288 31.04 -3.94 4.26
C ILE A 288 32.31 -4.75 3.94
N TRP A 289 32.28 -6.06 4.19
CA TRP A 289 33.41 -6.98 4.00
C TRP A 289 33.48 -7.62 2.62
N ASP A 290 32.47 -7.42 1.76
CA ASP A 290 32.57 -7.81 0.36
C ASP A 290 33.58 -6.88 -0.31
N LYS A 291 34.77 -7.43 -0.60
CA LYS A 291 36.01 -6.78 -1.07
C LYS A 291 35.91 -5.94 -2.36
N HIS A 292 34.70 -5.66 -2.84
CA HIS A 292 34.42 -4.80 -3.99
C HIS A 292 34.02 -3.38 -3.58
N PHE A 293 33.78 -3.14 -2.29
CA PHE A 293 33.44 -1.81 -1.78
C PHE A 293 34.72 -1.09 -1.33
N ASN A 294 35.28 -0.27 -2.22
CA ASN A 294 36.15 0.82 -1.81
C ASN A 294 35.25 2.02 -1.50
N PRO A 295 34.90 2.29 -0.22
CA PRO A 295 34.39 3.62 0.10
C PRO A 295 35.46 4.63 -0.37
N PRO A 296 35.07 5.80 -0.91
CA PRO A 296 36.04 6.85 -1.13
C PRO A 296 36.75 7.09 0.21
N GLU A 297 38.09 7.05 0.20
CA GLU A 297 38.88 7.49 1.34
C GLU A 297 38.31 8.82 1.81
N ALA A 298 38.11 8.94 3.13
CA ALA A 298 37.59 10.16 3.72
C ALA A 298 38.41 11.32 3.17
N PRO A 299 37.78 12.34 2.55
CA PRO A 299 38.53 13.45 2.01
C PRO A 299 39.28 14.07 3.17
N VAL A 300 40.60 14.07 3.05
CA VAL A 300 41.43 15.06 3.75
C VAL A 300 40.75 16.40 3.47
N THR A 301 40.50 17.15 4.53
CA THR A 301 39.81 18.44 4.52
C THR A 301 40.44 19.40 3.52
N THR A 302 40.01 19.31 2.28
CA THR A 302 40.21 20.30 1.24
C THR A 302 38.87 20.41 0.53
N GLU A 303 38.36 21.64 0.51
CA GLU A 303 37.13 22.07 -0.11
C GLU A 303 36.95 21.45 -1.49
N ASP A 304 36.15 20.38 -1.65
CA ASP A 304 36.01 19.80 -2.98
C ASP A 304 34.62 19.23 -3.29
N SER A 305 33.83 20.13 -3.89
CA SER A 305 32.79 19.82 -4.88
C SER A 305 33.31 19.09 -6.14
N GLY A 306 34.61 18.75 -6.20
CA GLY A 306 35.32 18.24 -7.37
C GLY A 306 35.01 16.80 -7.76
N PHE A 307 34.81 15.87 -6.82
CA PHE A 307 34.66 14.45 -7.16
C PHE A 307 33.34 14.15 -7.90
N ILE A 308 32.23 14.66 -7.37
CA ILE A 308 30.90 14.52 -7.97
C ILE A 308 30.87 15.22 -9.34
N LYS A 309 31.44 16.44 -9.44
CA LYS A 309 31.60 17.13 -10.73
C LYS A 309 32.46 16.34 -11.72
N SER A 310 33.52 15.67 -11.27
CA SER A 310 34.38 14.84 -12.12
C SER A 310 33.66 13.58 -12.64
N PHE A 311 32.81 12.97 -11.80
CA PHE A 311 32.05 11.78 -12.16
C PHE A 311 30.91 12.13 -13.13
N PHE A 312 30.15 13.20 -12.87
CA PHE A 312 29.18 13.74 -13.81
C PHE A 312 29.83 14.24 -15.10
N GLY A 313 31.03 14.83 -15.03
CA GLY A 313 31.81 15.22 -16.20
C GLY A 313 32.18 14.02 -17.07
N LYS A 314 32.64 12.92 -16.47
CA LYS A 314 32.93 11.66 -17.19
C LYS A 314 31.66 11.00 -17.75
N LEU A 315 30.56 11.04 -17.01
CA LEU A 315 29.27 10.48 -17.44
C LEU A 315 28.68 11.28 -18.61
N ARG A 316 28.69 12.61 -18.51
CA ARG A 316 28.27 13.55 -19.55
C ARG A 316 29.04 13.34 -20.85
N LYS A 317 30.37 13.18 -20.74
CA LYS A 317 31.25 12.86 -21.88
C LYS A 317 30.96 11.50 -22.52
N LYS A 318 30.46 10.52 -21.75
CA LYS A 318 30.12 9.17 -22.24
C LYS A 318 28.71 9.08 -22.83
N LEU A 319 27.81 9.98 -22.42
CA LEU A 319 26.43 10.08 -22.91
C LEU A 319 26.25 11.12 -24.03
N GLY A 320 27.28 11.89 -24.36
CA GLY A 320 27.27 12.84 -25.49
C GLY A 320 26.43 14.11 -25.26
N ILE A 321 26.27 14.54 -24.00
CA ILE A 321 25.46 15.72 -23.60
C ILE A 321 26.38 16.87 -23.19
#